data_AF-A0A6S7EH69-F1
#
_entry.id   AF-A0A6S7EH69-F1
#
_cell.length_a   1.000
_cell.length_b   1.000
_cell.length_c   1.000
_cell.angle_alpha   90.00
_cell.angle_beta   90.00
_cell.angle_gamma   90.00
#
_symmetry.space_group_name_H-M   'P 1'
#
loop_
_entity.id
_entity.type
_entity.pdbx_description
1 polymer ?
#
loop_
_entity_poly.entity_id
_entity_poly.type
_entity_poly.pdbx_seq_one_letter_code
_entity_poly.pdbx_strand_id
1 'polypeptide(L)'
;MSRLTELERARLRWRARRGLLENDLIITRYLDAYEAELTDDDVAALTQLFEMGDNDLLDLLLARKELEGDLDTPRLRGIIGQMRAL
;
A
#
# COMPACT_ATOMS: atom_id res chain seq x y z
N MET A 1 5.85 6.17 17.71
CA MET A 1 5.78 5.24 16.57
C MET A 1 7.20 4.81 16.25
N SER A 2 7.49 3.51 16.35
CA SER A 2 8.82 2.98 16.03
C SER A 2 8.95 2.80 14.52
N ARG A 3 10.13 3.08 13.97
CA ARG A 3 10.44 2.79 12.56
C ARG A 3 10.47 1.28 12.33
N LEU A 4 10.10 0.85 11.12
CA LEU A 4 10.11 -0.56 10.74
C LEU A 4 11.49 -1.19 10.84
N THR A 5 11.54 -2.38 11.44
CA THR A 5 12.70 -3.26 11.44
C THR A 5 12.93 -3.89 10.06
N GLU A 6 14.14 -4.39 9.80
CA GLU A 6 14.48 -5.06 8.53
C GLU A 6 13.55 -6.26 8.25
N LEU A 7 13.14 -6.98 9.28
CA LEU A 7 12.21 -8.12 9.20
C LEU A 7 10.81 -7.71 8.77
N GLU A 8 10.33 -6.55 9.21
CA GLU A 8 9.01 -6.02 8.84
C GLU A 8 9.02 -5.50 7.40
N ARG A 9 10.09 -4.81 7.00
CA ARG A 9 10.30 -4.38 5.61
C ARG A 9 10.33 -5.56 4.65
N ALA A 10 11.05 -6.63 4.99
CA ALA A 10 11.10 -7.85 4.19
C ALA A 10 9.72 -8.51 4.06
N ARG A 11 8.96 -8.59 5.16
CA ARG A 11 7.59 -9.12 5.15
C ARG A 11 6.62 -8.27 4.34
N LEU A 12 6.77 -6.95 4.39
CA LEU A 12 5.96 -6.01 3.62
C LEU A 12 6.25 -6.16 2.12
N ARG A 13 7.52 -6.16 1.71
CA ARG A 13 7.92 -6.43 0.32
C ARG A 13 7.42 -7.79 -0.17
N TRP A 14 7.41 -8.81 0.68
CA TRP A 14 6.89 -10.11 0.30
C TRP A 14 5.37 -10.08 0.05
N ARG A 15 4.59 -9.35 0.87
CA ARG A 15 3.13 -9.16 0.68
C ARG A 15 2.77 -8.26 -0.50
N ALA A 16 3.68 -7.36 -0.88
CA ALA A 16 3.54 -6.50 -2.03
C ALA A 16 3.61 -7.26 -3.37
N ARG A 17 4.14 -8.49 -3.37
CA ARG A 17 4.25 -9.32 -4.58
C ARG A 17 2.86 -9.76 -5.01
N ARG A 18 2.41 -9.22 -6.14
CA ARG A 18 1.07 -9.46 -6.70
C ARG A 18 1.14 -10.24 -8.00
N GLY A 19 0.05 -10.90 -8.37
CA GLY A 19 -0.03 -11.62 -9.65
C GLY A 19 -0.08 -10.68 -10.85
N LEU A 20 -0.41 -9.41 -10.61
CA LEU A 20 -0.61 -8.37 -11.61
C LEU A 20 0.60 -7.42 -11.62
N LEU A 21 1.28 -7.33 -12.76
CA LEU A 21 2.53 -6.57 -12.90
C LEU A 21 2.35 -5.08 -12.56
N GLU A 22 1.21 -4.49 -12.95
CA GLU A 22 0.90 -3.09 -12.68
C GLU A 22 0.85 -2.80 -11.18
N ASN A 23 0.18 -3.67 -10.40
CA ASN A 23 0.15 -3.55 -8.95
C ASN A 23 1.55 -3.68 -8.35
N ASP A 24 2.31 -4.68 -8.80
CA ASP A 24 3.66 -4.92 -8.30
C ASP A 24 4.59 -3.72 -8.53
N LEU A 25 4.52 -3.09 -9.71
CA LEU A 25 5.29 -1.89 -10.04
C LEU A 25 4.91 -0.69 -9.19
N ILE A 26 3.61 -0.41 -9.02
CA ILE A 26 3.13 0.73 -8.23
C ILE A 26 3.52 0.55 -6.76
N ILE A 27 3.27 -0.63 -6.20
CA ILE A 27 3.58 -0.91 -4.80
C ILE A 27 5.10 -0.87 -4.60
N THR A 28 5.89 -1.46 -5.50
CA THR A 28 7.36 -1.44 -5.39
C THR A 28 7.91 -0.02 -5.44
N ARG A 29 7.43 0.84 -6.36
CA ARG A 29 7.86 2.26 -6.41
C ARG A 29 7.47 3.02 -5.15
N TYR A 30 6.26 2.79 -4.63
CA TYR A 30 5.82 3.39 -3.39
C TYR A 30 6.68 2.94 -2.21
N LEU A 31 6.94 1.64 -2.08
CA LEU A 31 7.81 1.13 -1.02
C LEU A 31 9.22 1.70 -1.17
N ASP A 32 9.79 1.75 -2.37
CA ASP A 32 11.13 2.31 -2.57
C ASP A 32 11.23 3.78 -2.13
N ALA A 33 10.18 4.57 -2.40
CA ALA A 33 10.12 5.98 -2.00
C ALA A 33 9.81 6.19 -0.51
N TYR A 34 8.92 5.38 0.08
CA TYR A 34 8.36 5.63 1.43
C TYR A 34 8.81 4.62 2.49
N GLU A 35 9.58 3.57 2.16
CA GLU A 35 10.04 2.54 3.13
C GLU A 35 10.76 3.14 4.35
N ALA A 36 11.44 4.28 4.19
CA ALA A 36 12.10 4.97 5.28
C ALA A 36 11.14 5.70 6.26
N GLU A 37 9.98 6.10 5.77
CA GLU A 37 8.96 6.87 6.53
C GLU A 37 7.80 6.01 7.01
N LEU A 38 7.65 4.78 6.48
CA LEU A 38 6.64 3.85 6.92
C LEU A 38 6.78 3.49 8.40
N THR A 39 5.66 3.62 9.11
CA THR A 39 5.50 3.21 10.50
C THR A 39 4.69 1.93 10.60
N ASP A 40 4.68 1.32 11.79
CA ASP A 40 3.89 0.12 12.09
C ASP A 40 2.40 0.27 11.69
N ASP A 41 1.84 1.46 11.93
CA ASP A 41 0.44 1.76 11.61
C ASP A 41 0.20 1.93 10.09
N ASP A 42 1.18 2.46 9.33
CA ASP A 42 1.11 2.43 7.87
C ASP A 42 1.16 1.00 7.34
N VAL A 43 1.96 0.14 7.95
CA VAL A 43 2.05 -1.28 7.58
C VAL A 43 0.75 -2.01 7.89
N ALA A 44 0.11 -1.71 9.01
CA ALA A 44 -1.21 -2.26 9.33
C ALA A 44 -2.27 -1.81 8.30
N ALA A 45 -2.27 -0.52 7.92
CA ALA A 45 -3.15 0.00 6.89
C ALA A 45 -2.88 -0.63 5.51
N LEU A 46 -1.62 -0.70 5.09
CA LEU A 46 -1.22 -1.36 3.84
C LEU A 46 -1.59 -2.84 3.85
N THR A 47 -1.48 -3.51 5.00
CA THR A 47 -1.87 -4.92 5.12
C THR A 47 -3.35 -5.10 4.85
N GLN A 48 -4.22 -4.24 5.42
CA GLN A 48 -5.65 -4.26 5.13
C GLN A 48 -5.94 -3.98 3.64
N LEU A 49 -5.24 -3.01 3.05
CA LEU A 49 -5.35 -2.71 1.62
C LEU A 49 -4.96 -3.91 0.75
N PHE A 50 -3.92 -4.64 1.15
CA PHE A 50 -3.45 -5.85 0.49
C PHE A 50 -4.40 -7.04 0.67
N GLU A 51 -5.32 -7.03 1.63
CA GLU A 51 -6.36 -8.07 1.68
C GLU A 51 -7.38 -7.94 0.53
N MET A 52 -7.39 -6.81 -0.18
CA MET A 52 -8.19 -6.63 -1.39
C MET A 52 -7.64 -7.44 -2.57
N GLY A 53 -8.55 -7.82 -3.48
CA GLY A 53 -8.19 -8.52 -4.71
C GLY A 53 -7.36 -7.64 -5.65
N ASP A 54 -6.52 -8.26 -6.48
CA ASP A 54 -5.62 -7.54 -7.39
C ASP A 54 -6.35 -6.54 -8.31
N ASN A 55 -7.54 -6.92 -8.82
CA ASN A 55 -8.32 -6.06 -9.70
C ASN A 55 -8.90 -4.85 -8.95
N ASP A 56 -9.46 -5.05 -7.76
CA ASP A 56 -9.99 -3.95 -6.93
C ASP A 56 -8.87 -2.98 -6.51
N LEU A 57 -7.70 -3.52 -6.14
CA LEU A 57 -6.54 -2.71 -5.81
C LEU A 57 -6.10 -1.88 -7.01
N LEU A 58 -6.03 -2.48 -8.20
CA LEU A 58 -5.67 -1.75 -9.42
C LEU A 58 -6.69 -0.65 -9.73
N ASP A 59 -7.99 -0.94 -9.62
CA ASP A 59 -9.05 0.05 -9.87
C ASP A 59 -8.99 1.22 -8.86
N LEU A 60 -8.67 0.93 -7.60
CA LEU A 60 -8.36 1.95 -6.59
C LEU A 60 -7.12 2.77 -6.96
N LEU A 61 -6.03 2.14 -7.37
CA LEU A 61 -4.80 2.84 -7.76
C LEU A 61 -5.02 3.69 -9.02
N LEU A 62 -5.85 3.24 -9.95
CA LEU A 62 -6.22 3.98 -11.17
C LEU A 62 -7.28 5.07 -10.95
N ALA A 63 -7.68 5.32 -9.69
CA ALA A 63 -8.76 6.27 -9.35
C ALA A 63 -10.10 5.97 -10.06
N ARG A 64 -10.32 4.72 -10.45
CA ARG A 64 -11.60 4.24 -10.97
C ARG A 64 -12.56 3.90 -9.85
N LYS A 65 -12.02 3.55 -8.67
CA LYS A 65 -12.74 3.31 -7.44
C LYS A 65 -12.19 4.18 -6.31
N GLU A 66 -13.03 4.45 -5.31
CA GLU A 66 -12.66 5.16 -4.08
C GLU A 66 -12.68 4.20 -2.88
N LEU A 67 -11.96 4.57 -1.81
CA LEU A 67 -12.02 3.85 -0.55
C LEU A 67 -13.39 4.11 0.09
N GLU A 68 -14.08 3.05 0.51
CA GLU A 68 -15.42 3.13 1.08
C GLU A 68 -15.49 2.31 2.37
N GLY A 69 -16.37 2.72 3.29
CA GLY A 69 -16.62 2.00 4.54
C GLY A 69 -15.44 2.06 5.52
N ASP A 70 -15.06 0.91 6.07
CA ASP A 70 -14.00 0.79 7.09
C ASP A 70 -12.60 1.13 6.55
N LEU A 71 -12.44 1.10 5.23
CA LEU A 71 -11.19 1.44 4.53
C LEU A 71 -11.06 2.93 4.21
N ASP A 72 -12.12 3.74 4.33
CA ASP A 72 -12.06 5.21 4.15
C ASP A 72 -11.45 5.89 5.39
N THR A 73 -10.20 5.53 5.68
CA THR A 73 -9.42 6.21 6.71
C THR A 73 -8.57 7.31 6.06
N PRO A 74 -8.38 8.45 6.74
CA PRO A 74 -7.53 9.53 6.23
C PRO A 74 -6.10 9.05 5.93
N ARG A 75 -5.66 8.00 6.62
CA ARG A 75 -4.35 7.38 6.40
C ARG A 75 -4.28 6.60 5.11
N LEU A 76 -5.23 5.69 4.84
CA LEU A 76 -5.29 4.96 3.57
C LEU A 76 -5.47 5.91 2.38
N ARG A 77 -6.29 6.96 2.53
CA ARG A 77 -6.43 8.00 1.49
C ARG A 77 -5.10 8.70 1.19
N GLY A 78 -4.32 9.00 2.23
CA GLY A 78 -2.98 9.56 2.09
C GLY A 78 -2.04 8.62 1.33
N ILE A 79 -1.99 7.35 1.73
CA ILE A 79 -1.16 6.31 1.11
C ILE A 79 -1.54 6.13 -0.37
N ILE A 80 -2.82 5.99 -0.68
CA ILE A 80 -3.29 5.87 -2.07
C ILE A 80 -3.00 7.14 -2.87
N GLY A 81 -3.16 8.32 -2.28
CA GLY A 81 -2.80 9.58 -2.92
C GLY A 81 -1.31 9.64 -3.27
N GLN A 82 -0.44 9.18 -2.37
CA GLN A 82 1.01 9.08 -2.61
C GLN A 82 1.36 8.05 -3.68
N MET A 83 0.72 6.88 -3.67
CA MET A 83 0.88 5.85 -4.70
C MET A 83 0.46 6.35 -6.08
N ARG A 84 -0.63 7.12 -6.16
CA ARG A 84 -1.15 7.73 -7.40
C ARG A 84 -0.26 8.85 -7.93
N ALA A 85 0.48 9.54 -7.07
CA ALA A 85 1.32 10.68 -7.43
C ALA A 85 2.72 10.28 -7.93
N LEU A 86 3.09 9.00 -7.85
CA LEU A 86 4.40 8.45 -8.28
C LEU A 86 4.37 7.97 -9.73
#